data_AF-A0A5C4XFA0-F1
#
_entry.id   AF-A0A5C4XFA0-F1
#
_cell.length_a   1.000
_cell.length_b   1.000
_cell.length_c   1.000
_cell.angle_alpha   90.00
_cell.angle_beta   90.00
_cell.angle_gamma   90.00
#
_symmetry.space_group_name_H-M   'P 1'
#
loop_
_entity.id
_entity.type
_entity.pdbx_description
1 polymer ?
#
loop_
_entity_poly.entity_id
_entity_poly.type
_entity_poly.pdbx_seq_one_letter_code
_entity_poly.pdbx_strand_id
1 'polypeptide(L)'
;AMEEAAYRGVSLNATVSFTVPQAIAVAEAIERGMSRREAEGLPMPEFGHVCTIMGGRLDDWLKAYTAKQRILVDPGHLEWAGVAALKKAHHLFVERGYRVRILSAAFRNSMQWSELQGGDLVVSPPFDWQARINENDLPVNPHAIDEPVAEEHLAALRTIPEFTKAYEVDGMTVEEFEEFGATRKTLRQFLEADAQLDAIVRDVLVAP
;
A
#
# COMPACT_ATOMS: atom_id res chain seq x y z
N ALA A 1 -16.51 6.46 -5.41
CA ALA A 1 -16.95 5.21 -4.75
C ALA A 1 -16.59 5.19 -3.27
N MET A 2 -15.30 5.30 -2.89
CA MET A 2 -14.86 5.23 -1.48
C MET A 2 -15.52 6.30 -0.59
N GLU A 3 -15.55 7.57 -1.02
CA GLU A 3 -16.21 8.65 -0.29
C GLU A 3 -17.70 8.34 0.02
N GLU A 4 -18.44 7.88 -0.99
CA GLU A 4 -19.85 7.53 -0.83
C GLU A 4 -20.05 6.31 0.07
N ALA A 5 -19.18 5.30 -0.04
CA ALA A 5 -19.24 4.13 0.82
C ALA A 5 -18.95 4.49 2.30
N ALA A 6 -17.95 5.35 2.54
CA ALA A 6 -17.66 5.87 3.88
C ALA A 6 -18.86 6.66 4.44
N TYR A 7 -19.44 7.56 3.63
CA TYR A 7 -20.66 8.29 4.02
C TYR A 7 -21.83 7.35 4.38
N ARG A 8 -22.00 6.26 3.64
CA ARG A 8 -23.03 5.23 3.90
C ARG A 8 -22.74 4.36 5.12
N GLY A 9 -21.61 4.55 5.79
CA GLY A 9 -21.24 3.80 6.99
C GLY A 9 -20.63 2.43 6.69
N VAL A 10 -20.00 2.25 5.52
CA VAL A 10 -19.29 1.02 5.15
C VAL A 10 -17.80 1.16 5.48
N SER A 11 -17.27 0.25 6.29
CA SER A 11 -15.81 0.16 6.52
C SER A 11 -15.11 -0.32 5.24
N LEU A 12 -13.99 0.32 4.90
CA LEU A 12 -13.31 0.13 3.61
C LEU A 12 -11.90 -0.40 3.81
N ASN A 13 -11.53 -1.37 2.98
CA ASN A 13 -10.13 -1.63 2.65
C ASN A 13 -9.87 -1.11 1.23
N ALA A 14 -9.24 0.06 1.13
CA ALA A 14 -8.81 0.61 -0.15
C ALA A 14 -7.54 -0.14 -0.60
N THR A 15 -7.61 -0.81 -1.75
CA THR A 15 -6.52 -1.66 -2.26
C THR A 15 -6.21 -1.35 -3.73
N VAL A 16 -5.20 -2.04 -4.26
CA VAL A 16 -4.52 -1.70 -5.53
C VAL A 16 -3.89 -0.30 -5.47
N SER A 17 -3.31 0.02 -4.32
CA SER A 17 -2.51 1.22 -4.08
C SER A 17 -1.08 0.85 -3.71
N PHE A 18 -0.14 1.66 -4.18
CA PHE A 18 1.31 1.41 -4.14
C PHE A 18 2.09 2.63 -3.67
N THR A 19 1.49 3.83 -3.77
CA THR A 19 2.22 5.09 -3.69
C THR A 19 1.64 6.04 -2.65
N VAL A 20 2.45 7.01 -2.23
CA VAL A 20 2.03 8.07 -1.29
C VAL A 20 0.89 8.92 -1.88
N PRO A 21 0.93 9.41 -3.13
CA PRO A 21 -0.20 10.14 -3.73
C PRO A 21 -1.52 9.36 -3.70
N GLN A 22 -1.48 8.06 -4.03
CA GLN A 22 -2.68 7.21 -4.00
C GLN A 22 -3.25 7.12 -2.58
N ALA A 23 -2.37 6.92 -1.57
CA ALA A 23 -2.80 6.83 -0.18
C ALA A 23 -3.43 8.13 0.33
N ILE A 24 -2.85 9.29 -0.02
CA ILE A 24 -3.41 10.60 0.34
C ILE A 24 -4.78 10.81 -0.30
N ALA A 25 -4.94 10.51 -1.59
CA ALA A 25 -6.23 10.64 -2.27
C ALA A 25 -7.31 9.74 -1.65
N VAL A 26 -6.95 8.52 -1.23
CA VAL A 26 -7.84 7.61 -0.50
C VAL A 26 -8.25 8.22 0.84
N ALA A 27 -7.29 8.72 1.61
CA ALA A 27 -7.57 9.29 2.92
C ALA A 27 -8.48 10.51 2.85
N GLU A 28 -8.22 11.42 1.92
CA GLU A 28 -9.06 12.60 1.69
C GLU A 28 -10.48 12.20 1.25
N ALA A 29 -10.63 11.18 0.40
CA ALA A 29 -11.94 10.71 -0.02
C ALA A 29 -12.74 10.09 1.13
N ILE A 30 -12.11 9.26 1.96
CA ILE A 30 -12.77 8.67 3.13
C ILE A 30 -13.13 9.77 4.14
N GLU A 31 -12.22 10.70 4.39
CA GLU A 31 -12.43 11.79 5.34
C GLU A 31 -13.61 12.68 4.91
N ARG A 32 -13.70 13.08 3.63
CA ARG A 32 -14.87 13.82 3.11
C ARG A 32 -16.19 13.08 3.34
N GLY A 33 -16.22 11.78 3.09
CA GLY A 33 -17.42 10.95 3.30
C GLY A 33 -17.83 10.89 4.76
N MET A 34 -16.85 10.72 5.65
CA MET A 34 -17.04 10.64 7.09
C MET A 34 -17.45 12.00 7.69
N SER A 35 -16.82 13.10 7.30
CA SER A 35 -17.19 14.45 7.74
C SER A 35 -18.61 14.80 7.30
N ARG A 36 -19.01 14.42 6.07
CA ARG A 36 -20.40 14.62 5.59
C ARG A 36 -21.39 13.83 6.44
N ARG A 37 -21.09 12.57 6.74
CA ARG A 37 -21.93 11.70 7.58
C ARG A 37 -22.12 12.27 8.98
N GLU A 38 -21.04 12.72 9.58
CA GLU A 38 -20.99 13.31 10.91
C GLU A 38 -21.77 14.63 10.98
N ALA A 39 -21.63 15.51 9.98
CA ALA A 39 -22.35 16.77 9.89
C ALA A 39 -23.89 16.58 9.79
N GLU A 40 -24.34 15.46 9.24
CA GLU A 40 -25.75 15.10 9.15
C GLU A 40 -26.27 14.35 10.40
N GLY A 41 -25.42 14.15 11.42
CA GLY A 41 -25.80 13.47 12.66
C GLY A 41 -26.10 11.98 12.49
N LEU A 42 -25.60 11.36 11.43
CA LEU A 42 -25.77 9.92 11.20
C LEU A 42 -24.89 9.11 12.17
N PRO A 43 -25.25 7.84 12.50
CA PRO A 43 -24.49 7.04 13.44
C PRO A 43 -23.02 6.85 13.02
N MET A 44 -22.09 7.09 13.95
CA MET A 44 -20.65 6.93 13.77
C MET A 44 -20.12 5.77 14.64
N PRO A 45 -20.35 4.50 14.25
CA PRO A 45 -19.73 3.37 14.93
C PRO A 45 -18.20 3.42 14.81
N GLU A 46 -17.51 2.53 15.50
CA GLU A 46 -16.09 2.30 15.24
C GLU A 46 -15.90 1.80 13.79
N PHE A 47 -15.11 2.52 13.00
CA PHE A 47 -14.82 2.17 11.62
C PHE A 47 -13.44 1.55 11.47
N GLY A 48 -13.36 0.42 10.78
CA GLY A 48 -12.11 -0.28 10.46
C GLY A 48 -11.52 0.13 9.12
N HIS A 49 -11.52 1.43 8.78
CA HIS A 49 -11.00 1.88 7.50
C HIS A 49 -9.49 1.66 7.41
N VAL A 50 -9.06 1.04 6.30
CA VAL A 50 -7.65 0.84 5.98
C VAL A 50 -7.32 1.23 4.54
N CYS A 51 -6.13 1.81 4.34
CA CYS A 51 -5.55 2.12 3.05
C CYS A 51 -4.33 1.22 2.83
N THR A 52 -4.49 0.21 1.98
CA THR A 52 -3.43 -0.75 1.65
C THR A 52 -2.35 -0.07 0.82
N ILE A 53 -1.08 -0.21 1.20
CA ILE A 53 0.05 0.00 0.29
C ILE A 53 0.71 -1.37 0.07
N MET A 54 0.70 -1.83 -1.18
CA MET A 54 1.33 -3.08 -1.59
C MET A 54 2.85 -2.89 -1.76
N GLY A 55 3.56 -2.66 -0.64
CA GLY A 55 4.97 -2.26 -0.64
C GLY A 55 5.87 -3.16 -1.48
N GLY A 56 5.73 -4.48 -1.38
CA GLY A 56 6.58 -5.39 -2.15
C GLY A 56 6.29 -5.40 -3.65
N ARG A 57 5.08 -5.01 -4.06
CA ARG A 57 4.78 -4.82 -5.49
C ARG A 57 5.33 -3.50 -6.02
N LEU A 58 5.51 -2.49 -5.17
CA LEU A 58 6.26 -1.29 -5.53
C LEU A 58 7.74 -1.66 -5.78
N ASP A 59 8.35 -2.43 -4.89
CA ASP A 59 9.73 -2.92 -5.05
C ASP A 59 9.89 -3.71 -6.37
N ASP A 60 8.97 -4.65 -6.65
CA ASP A 60 8.94 -5.40 -7.91
C ASP A 60 8.81 -4.50 -9.14
N TRP A 61 8.01 -3.43 -9.05
CA TRP A 61 7.84 -2.48 -10.14
C TRP A 61 9.14 -1.73 -10.42
N LEU A 62 9.80 -1.20 -9.39
CA LEU A 62 11.05 -0.48 -9.58
C LEU A 62 12.15 -1.38 -10.14
N LYS A 63 12.26 -2.63 -9.66
CA LYS A 63 13.18 -3.64 -10.23
C LYS A 63 12.91 -3.87 -11.72
N ALA A 64 11.65 -4.01 -12.12
CA ALA A 64 11.30 -4.17 -13.52
C ALA A 64 11.55 -2.92 -14.36
N TYR A 65 11.32 -1.73 -13.78
CA TYR A 65 11.54 -0.46 -14.44
C TYR A 65 13.03 -0.22 -14.68
N THR A 66 13.89 -0.36 -13.67
CA THR A 66 15.34 -0.17 -13.80
C THR A 66 15.94 -1.14 -14.81
N ALA A 67 15.52 -2.41 -14.79
CA ALA A 67 15.92 -3.40 -15.78
C ALA A 67 15.51 -2.99 -17.21
N LYS A 68 14.27 -2.53 -17.40
CA LYS A 68 13.77 -2.06 -18.71
C LYS A 68 14.53 -0.83 -19.21
N GLN A 69 14.86 0.11 -18.31
CA GLN A 69 15.56 1.35 -18.63
C GLN A 69 17.09 1.21 -18.62
N ARG A 70 17.61 0.01 -18.33
CA ARG A 70 19.05 -0.28 -18.22
C ARG A 70 19.77 0.59 -17.17
N ILE A 71 19.06 0.92 -16.08
CA ILE A 71 19.60 1.67 -14.94
C ILE A 71 20.31 0.68 -14.01
N LEU A 72 21.55 0.97 -13.65
CA LEU A 72 22.31 0.23 -12.64
C LEU A 72 22.21 0.96 -11.31
N VAL A 73 21.76 0.23 -10.29
CA VAL A 73 21.68 0.65 -8.89
C VAL A 73 22.01 -0.57 -8.04
N ASP A 74 22.57 -0.37 -6.85
CA ASP A 74 22.72 -1.49 -5.91
C ASP A 74 21.32 -2.09 -5.63
N PRO A 75 21.12 -3.39 -5.90
CA PRO A 75 19.81 -4.04 -5.72
C PRO A 75 19.25 -3.90 -4.31
N GLY A 76 20.09 -3.77 -3.29
CA GLY A 76 19.67 -3.60 -1.91
C GLY A 76 18.83 -2.34 -1.68
N HIS A 77 19.09 -1.25 -2.41
CA HIS A 77 18.28 -0.03 -2.30
C HIS A 77 16.85 -0.23 -2.80
N LEU A 78 16.62 -1.15 -3.76
CA LEU A 78 15.30 -1.40 -4.33
C LEU A 78 14.34 -2.11 -3.38
N GLU A 79 14.84 -2.71 -2.29
CA GLU A 79 14.02 -3.34 -1.25
C GLU A 79 13.42 -2.32 -0.27
N TRP A 80 13.86 -1.05 -0.32
CA TRP A 80 13.45 0.02 0.60
C TRP A 80 12.30 0.88 0.07
N ALA A 81 11.90 0.74 -1.19
CA ALA A 81 10.92 1.64 -1.79
C ALA A 81 9.53 1.51 -1.16
N GLY A 82 9.06 0.26 -0.99
CA GLY A 82 7.81 -0.04 -0.31
C GLY A 82 7.81 0.43 1.14
N VAL A 83 8.91 0.18 1.88
CA VAL A 83 9.07 0.64 3.27
C VAL A 83 9.02 2.16 3.35
N ALA A 84 9.75 2.86 2.47
CA ALA A 84 9.76 4.32 2.43
C ALA A 84 8.37 4.90 2.17
N ALA A 85 7.63 4.35 1.20
CA ALA A 85 6.27 4.79 0.90
C ALA A 85 5.31 4.53 2.07
N LEU A 86 5.40 3.35 2.72
CA LEU A 86 4.61 2.98 3.90
C LEU A 86 4.87 3.93 5.07
N LYS A 87 6.14 4.15 5.44
CA LYS A 87 6.53 5.07 6.52
C LYS A 87 6.03 6.49 6.22
N LYS A 88 6.30 7.03 5.03
CA LYS A 88 5.89 8.40 4.66
C LYS A 88 4.38 8.57 4.69
N ALA A 89 3.62 7.63 4.13
CA ALA A 89 2.16 7.71 4.13
C ALA A 89 1.58 7.62 5.56
N HIS A 90 2.12 6.74 6.41
CA HIS A 90 1.72 6.63 7.82
C HIS A 90 1.93 7.94 8.57
N HIS A 91 3.12 8.55 8.48
CA HIS A 91 3.40 9.83 9.15
C HIS A 91 2.47 10.94 8.66
N LEU A 92 2.23 11.03 7.35
CA LEU A 92 1.31 12.03 6.80
C LEU A 92 -0.13 11.80 7.28
N PHE A 93 -0.55 10.56 7.47
CA PHE A 93 -1.88 10.26 8.01
C PHE A 93 -2.02 10.71 9.46
N VAL A 94 -1.01 10.43 10.29
CA VAL A 94 -0.96 10.89 11.68
C VAL A 94 -0.92 12.42 11.76
N GLU A 95 -0.02 13.06 11.00
CA GLU A 95 0.16 14.52 10.97
C GLU A 95 -1.15 15.24 10.58
N ARG A 96 -1.87 14.71 9.59
CA ARG A 96 -3.11 15.29 9.08
C ARG A 96 -4.37 14.82 9.82
N GLY A 97 -4.23 13.92 10.79
CA GLY A 97 -5.35 13.41 11.59
C GLY A 97 -6.36 12.58 10.80
N TYR A 98 -5.94 11.88 9.75
CA TYR A 98 -6.86 11.03 8.98
C TYR A 98 -7.32 9.82 9.81
N ARG A 99 -8.62 9.50 9.72
CA ARG A 99 -9.23 8.36 10.45
C ARG A 99 -8.93 7.00 9.83
N VAL A 100 -8.58 6.95 8.55
CA VAL A 100 -8.14 5.72 7.89
C VAL A 100 -6.71 5.37 8.32
N ARG A 101 -6.42 4.09 8.53
CA ARG A 101 -5.06 3.63 8.87
C ARG A 101 -4.35 3.03 7.67
N ILE A 102 -3.02 3.12 7.64
CA ILE A 102 -2.24 2.41 6.62
C ILE A 102 -2.32 0.90 6.85
N LEU A 103 -2.29 0.13 5.76
CA LEU A 103 -2.16 -1.32 5.80
C LEU A 103 -0.98 -1.77 4.92
N SER A 104 0.00 -2.46 5.51
CA SER A 104 1.13 -3.07 4.80
C SER A 104 0.74 -4.43 4.21
N ALA A 105 0.89 -4.57 2.89
CA ALA A 105 0.54 -5.79 2.15
C ALA A 105 1.60 -6.16 1.10
N ALA A 106 1.40 -7.36 0.52
CA ALA A 106 2.19 -7.89 -0.59
C ALA A 106 3.68 -8.09 -0.28
N PHE A 107 3.94 -8.89 0.75
CA PHE A 107 5.27 -9.12 1.32
C PHE A 107 6.29 -9.70 0.32
N ARG A 108 7.54 -9.23 0.41
CA ARG A 108 8.74 -9.70 -0.33
C ARG A 108 9.94 -9.94 0.57
N ASN A 109 10.03 -9.21 1.67
CA ASN A 109 11.09 -9.32 2.65
C ASN A 109 10.51 -9.00 4.06
N SER A 110 11.29 -9.26 5.11
CA SER A 110 10.86 -9.02 6.49
C SER A 110 10.74 -7.53 6.85
N MET A 111 11.38 -6.63 6.10
CA MET A 111 11.36 -5.18 6.39
C MET A 111 9.96 -4.59 6.32
N GLN A 112 9.08 -5.18 5.51
CA GLN A 112 7.65 -4.80 5.43
C GLN A 112 6.85 -5.13 6.69
N TRP A 113 7.48 -5.74 7.68
CA TRP A 113 7.03 -5.85 9.07
C TRP A 113 8.02 -5.19 10.04
N SER A 114 9.31 -5.52 9.98
CA SER A 114 10.27 -5.11 11.02
C SER A 114 10.48 -3.60 11.09
N GLU A 115 10.42 -2.92 9.95
CA GLU A 115 10.57 -1.46 9.85
C GLU A 115 9.29 -0.70 10.22
N LEU A 116 8.16 -1.39 10.42
CA LEU A 116 6.86 -0.78 10.67
C LEU A 116 6.39 -0.95 12.12
N GLN A 117 7.22 -1.58 12.95
CA GLN A 117 6.93 -1.81 14.36
C GLN A 117 6.70 -0.48 15.10
N GLY A 118 5.67 -0.43 15.94
CA GLY A 118 5.28 0.76 16.71
C GLY A 118 4.23 1.66 16.06
N GLY A 119 3.97 1.51 14.76
CA GLY A 119 2.98 2.32 14.06
C GLY A 119 1.53 1.91 14.33
N ASP A 120 0.62 2.88 14.44
CA ASP A 120 -0.83 2.62 14.30
C ASP A 120 -1.19 2.34 12.84
N LEU A 121 -0.89 1.12 12.42
CA LEU A 121 -1.14 0.59 11.08
C LEU A 121 -1.49 -0.90 11.17
N VAL A 122 -2.07 -1.42 10.11
CA VAL A 122 -2.37 -2.85 9.98
C VAL A 122 -1.28 -3.54 9.18
N VAL A 123 -0.88 -4.73 9.58
CA VAL A 123 0.07 -5.56 8.82
C VAL A 123 -0.66 -6.83 8.38
N SER A 124 -0.60 -7.14 7.08
CA SER A 124 -1.31 -8.28 6.48
C SER A 124 -0.37 -9.28 5.76
N PRO A 125 0.53 -9.96 6.49
CA PRO A 125 1.43 -10.91 5.86
C PRO A 125 0.67 -12.19 5.47
N PRO A 126 0.98 -12.83 4.33
CA PRO A 126 0.56 -14.21 4.05
C PRO A 126 1.01 -15.17 5.17
N PHE A 127 0.34 -16.33 5.27
CA PHE A 127 0.61 -17.31 6.34
C PHE A 127 2.09 -17.70 6.47
N ASP A 128 2.75 -18.01 5.34
CA ASP A 128 4.18 -18.35 5.33
C ASP A 128 5.08 -17.21 5.85
N TRP A 129 4.74 -15.95 5.57
CA TRP A 129 5.46 -14.81 6.14
C TRP A 129 5.23 -14.68 7.65
N GLN A 130 4.01 -14.92 8.13
CA GLN A 130 3.72 -14.94 9.58
C GLN A 130 4.54 -16.02 10.29
N ALA A 131 4.59 -17.23 9.73
CA ALA A 131 5.37 -18.34 10.28
C ALA A 131 6.86 -17.97 10.34
N ARG A 132 7.45 -17.48 9.23
CA ARG A 132 8.86 -17.08 9.18
C ARG A 132 9.19 -15.97 10.16
N ILE A 133 8.34 -14.95 10.31
CA ILE A 133 8.57 -13.86 11.27
C ILE A 133 8.64 -14.41 12.70
N ASN A 134 7.72 -15.31 13.07
CA ASN A 134 7.68 -15.92 14.39
C ASN A 134 8.85 -16.88 14.65
N GLU A 135 9.32 -17.59 13.61
CA GLU A 135 10.41 -18.58 13.71
C GLU A 135 11.82 -17.96 13.78
N ASN A 136 11.98 -16.70 13.38
CA ASN A 136 13.31 -16.09 13.19
C ASN A 136 13.69 -15.06 14.26
N ASP A 137 12.94 -14.95 15.36
CA ASP A 137 13.24 -14.09 16.52
C ASP A 137 13.73 -12.68 16.14
N LEU A 138 13.03 -12.05 15.17
CA LEU A 138 13.43 -10.74 14.66
C LEU A 138 13.44 -9.70 15.81
N PRO A 139 14.41 -8.76 15.83
CA PRO A 139 14.50 -7.76 16.88
C PRO A 139 13.20 -6.95 17.04
N VAL A 140 12.72 -6.87 18.27
CA VAL A 140 11.61 -5.99 18.62
C VAL A 140 12.13 -4.57 18.72
N ASN A 141 11.63 -3.68 17.87
CA ASN A 141 11.93 -2.25 17.92
C ASN A 141 10.62 -1.45 17.86
N PRO A 142 10.05 -1.02 18.99
CA PRO A 142 8.80 -0.27 19.01
C PRO A 142 8.93 1.15 18.44
N HIS A 143 10.13 1.59 18.06
CA HIS A 143 10.40 2.89 17.46
C HIS A 143 10.69 2.80 15.96
N ALA A 144 10.67 1.59 15.36
CA ALA A 144 11.07 1.38 13.97
C ALA A 144 10.23 2.22 12.99
N ILE A 145 8.94 2.42 13.28
CA ILE A 145 8.09 3.26 12.42
C ILE A 145 8.64 4.70 12.30
N ASP A 146 9.13 5.28 13.39
CA ASP A 146 9.59 6.67 13.48
C ASP A 146 11.05 6.84 13.03
N GLU A 147 11.80 5.73 12.91
CA GLU A 147 13.16 5.75 12.39
C GLU A 147 13.13 6.00 10.86
N PRO A 148 13.77 7.09 10.38
CA PRO A 148 13.74 7.40 8.96
C PRO A 148 14.49 6.34 8.15
N VAL A 149 14.01 6.05 6.95
CA VAL A 149 14.80 5.28 5.97
C VAL A 149 16.11 6.01 5.73
N ALA A 150 17.23 5.29 5.81
CA ALA A 150 18.55 5.88 5.68
C ALA A 150 18.68 6.67 4.37
N GLU A 151 19.30 7.85 4.44
CA GLU A 151 19.37 8.78 3.31
C GLU A 151 20.11 8.17 2.11
N GLU A 152 21.03 7.22 2.31
CA GLU A 152 21.68 6.50 1.21
C GLU A 152 20.68 5.69 0.35
N HIS A 153 19.68 5.06 0.96
CA HIS A 153 18.63 4.35 0.22
C HIS A 153 17.70 5.34 -0.47
N LEU A 154 17.30 6.41 0.21
CA LEU A 154 16.43 7.44 -0.38
C LEU A 154 17.12 8.17 -1.54
N ALA A 155 18.40 8.53 -1.41
CA ALA A 155 19.17 9.18 -2.46
C ALA A 155 19.30 8.27 -3.69
N ALA A 156 19.62 6.99 -3.51
CA ALA A 156 19.67 6.02 -4.60
C ALA A 156 18.31 5.86 -5.28
N LEU A 157 17.24 5.71 -4.50
CA LEU A 157 15.87 5.55 -5.00
C LEU A 157 15.38 6.80 -5.76
N ARG A 158 15.68 8.02 -5.28
CA ARG A 158 15.33 9.29 -5.94
C ARG A 158 15.96 9.47 -7.32
N THR A 159 17.01 8.70 -7.66
CA THR A 159 17.53 8.66 -9.03
C THR A 159 16.61 7.94 -10.02
N ILE A 160 15.63 7.18 -9.53
CA ILE A 160 14.67 6.41 -10.32
C ILE A 160 13.37 7.22 -10.43
N PRO A 161 12.99 7.74 -11.62
CA PRO A 161 11.82 8.61 -11.77
C PRO A 161 10.51 8.00 -11.24
N GLU A 162 10.31 6.69 -11.40
CA GLU A 162 9.11 6.02 -10.90
C GLU A 162 9.05 5.96 -9.37
N PHE A 163 10.18 5.99 -8.67
CA PHE A 163 10.18 6.11 -7.21
C PHE A 163 9.77 7.52 -6.78
N THR A 164 10.32 8.56 -7.41
CA THR A 164 9.96 9.96 -7.09
C THR A 164 8.46 10.19 -7.23
N LYS A 165 7.86 9.70 -8.33
CA LYS A 165 6.39 9.71 -8.51
C LYS A 165 5.65 8.97 -7.40
N ALA A 166 6.19 7.83 -6.97
CA ALA A 166 5.56 6.99 -5.95
C ALA A 166 5.70 7.54 -4.53
N TYR A 167 6.74 8.32 -4.27
CA TYR A 167 7.14 8.77 -2.93
C TYR A 167 6.73 10.20 -2.62
N GLU A 168 6.78 11.12 -3.58
CA GLU A 168 6.38 12.51 -3.35
C GLU A 168 4.86 12.66 -3.26
N VAL A 169 4.40 13.55 -2.37
CA VAL A 169 2.97 13.72 -2.06
C VAL A 169 2.17 14.15 -3.27
N ASP A 170 2.78 15.01 -4.10
CA ASP A 170 2.29 15.56 -5.36
C ASP A 170 2.96 14.88 -6.58
N GLY A 171 3.56 13.71 -6.38
CA GLY A 171 4.32 13.02 -7.42
C GLY A 171 3.51 12.50 -8.60
N MET A 172 2.18 12.39 -8.45
CA MET A 172 1.24 11.99 -9.51
C MET A 172 -0.15 12.60 -9.29
N THR A 173 -0.86 12.89 -10.38
CA THR A 173 -2.30 13.23 -10.33
C THR A 173 -3.16 11.98 -10.26
N VAL A 174 -4.46 12.16 -9.96
CA VAL A 174 -5.43 11.04 -9.88
C VAL A 174 -5.55 10.29 -11.20
N GLU A 175 -5.48 11.01 -12.32
CA GLU A 175 -5.55 10.43 -13.68
C GLU A 175 -4.35 9.54 -13.97
N GLU A 176 -3.18 9.86 -13.41
CA GLU A 176 -1.95 9.08 -13.61
C GLU A 176 -1.92 7.78 -12.79
N PHE A 177 -2.79 7.64 -11.77
CA PHE A 177 -2.77 6.48 -10.88
C PHE A 177 -3.03 5.16 -11.59
N GLU A 178 -3.94 5.14 -12.57
CA GLU A 178 -4.23 3.94 -13.36
C GLU A 178 -3.14 3.63 -14.39
N GLU A 179 -2.33 4.63 -14.75
CA GLU A 179 -1.23 4.47 -15.69
C GLU A 179 0.05 3.96 -15.04
N PHE A 180 0.21 4.18 -13.73
CA PHE A 180 1.36 3.75 -12.97
C PHE A 180 1.61 2.24 -13.14
N GLY A 181 2.88 1.86 -13.36
CA GLY A 181 3.19 0.51 -13.83
C GLY A 181 2.85 -0.60 -12.83
N ALA A 182 3.01 -0.35 -11.53
CA ALA A 182 2.59 -1.28 -10.48
C ALA A 182 1.06 -1.49 -10.49
N THR A 183 0.29 -0.43 -10.74
CA THR A 183 -1.17 -0.46 -10.89
C THR A 183 -1.56 -1.32 -12.09
N ARG A 184 -1.05 -1.00 -13.29
CA ARG A 184 -1.37 -1.77 -14.51
C ARG A 184 -1.02 -3.25 -14.38
N LYS A 185 0.16 -3.57 -13.83
CA LYS A 185 0.58 -4.97 -13.63
C LYS A 185 -0.35 -5.71 -12.67
N THR A 186 -0.72 -5.07 -11.56
CA THR A 186 -1.59 -5.69 -10.55
C THR A 186 -3.01 -5.85 -11.05
N LEU A 187 -3.59 -4.84 -11.72
CA LEU A 187 -4.92 -4.95 -12.30
C LEU A 187 -5.00 -6.09 -13.32
N ARG A 188 -3.99 -6.27 -14.17
CA ARG A 188 -3.94 -7.42 -15.10
C ARG A 188 -3.97 -8.76 -14.37
N GLN A 189 -3.23 -8.88 -13.27
CA GLN A 189 -3.22 -10.12 -12.47
C GLN A 189 -4.56 -10.37 -11.77
N PHE A 190 -5.21 -9.31 -11.27
CA PHE A 190 -6.51 -9.42 -10.61
C PHE A 190 -7.60 -9.84 -11.60
N LEU A 191 -7.63 -9.22 -12.78
CA LEU A 191 -8.58 -9.57 -13.85
C LEU A 191 -8.37 -11.01 -14.35
N GLU A 192 -7.12 -11.47 -14.46
CA GLU A 192 -6.83 -12.85 -14.82
C GLU A 192 -7.30 -13.84 -13.73
N ALA A 193 -7.08 -13.53 -12.45
CA ALA A 193 -7.52 -14.37 -11.34
C ALA A 193 -9.06 -14.48 -11.28
N ASP A 194 -9.76 -13.39 -11.57
CA ASP A 194 -11.22 -13.36 -11.67
C ASP A 194 -11.73 -14.27 -12.81
N ALA A 195 -11.13 -14.16 -14.00
CA ALA A 195 -11.46 -15.03 -15.14
C ALA A 195 -11.20 -16.53 -14.85
N GLN A 196 -10.14 -16.84 -14.09
CA GLN A 196 -9.85 -18.20 -13.66
C GLN A 196 -10.88 -18.72 -12.65
N LEU A 197 -11.34 -17.88 -11.74
CA LEU A 197 -12.42 -18.22 -10.81
C LEU A 197 -13.72 -18.54 -11.57
N ASP A 198 -14.09 -17.71 -12.53
CA ASP A 198 -15.27 -17.93 -13.37
C ASP A 198 -15.19 -19.26 -14.12
N ALA A 199 -14.01 -19.61 -14.64
CA ALA A 199 -13.79 -20.90 -15.29
C ALA A 199 -14.01 -22.07 -14.32
N ILE A 200 -13.51 -21.98 -13.09
CA ILE A 200 -13.71 -23.00 -12.05
C ILE A 200 -15.20 -23.12 -11.70
N VAL A 201 -15.89 -22.01 -11.49
CA VAL A 201 -17.33 -21.99 -11.17
C VAL A 201 -18.13 -22.66 -12.28
N ARG A 202 -17.85 -22.33 -13.54
CA ARG A 202 -18.47 -22.97 -14.70
C ARG A 202 -18.25 -24.49 -14.66
N ASP A 203 -17.01 -24.93 -14.52
CA ASP A 203 -16.67 -26.35 -14.59
C ASP A 203 -17.29 -27.16 -13.43
N VAL A 204 -17.55 -26.53 -12.28
CA VAL A 204 -18.29 -27.12 -11.15
C VAL A 204 -19.80 -27.17 -11.40
N LEU A 205 -20.40 -26.09 -11.92
CA LEU A 205 -21.86 -25.98 -12.06
C LEU A 205 -22.42 -26.70 -13.30
N VAL A 206 -21.65 -26.75 -14.39
CA VAL A 206 -22.03 -27.42 -15.64
C VAL A 206 -21.04 -28.54 -15.98
N ALA A 207 -20.79 -29.41 -15.00
CA ALA A 207 -19.94 -30.58 -15.16
C ALA A 207 -20.45 -31.47 -16.32
N PRO A 208 -19.54 -32.06 -17.13
CA PRO A 208 -19.90 -32.91 -18.26
C PRO A 208 -20.64 -34.19 -17.88
#